data_AF-A0A6G1REM8-F1
#
_entry.id   AF-A0A6G1REM8-F1
#
_cell.length_a   1.000
_cell.length_b   1.000
_cell.length_c   1.000
_cell.angle_alpha   90.00
_cell.angle_beta   90.00
_cell.angle_gamma   90.00
#
_symmetry.space_group_name_H-M   'P 1'
#
loop_
_entity.id
_entity.type
_entity.pdbx_description
1 polymer ?
#
loop_
_entity_poly.entity_id
_entity_poly.type
_entity_poly.pdbx_seq_one_letter_code
_entity_poly.pdbx_strand_id
1 'polypeptide(L)'
;LSSEVYLPSPEKLKMKIIVKGKKLPCDQDILEGEVTDEDEEAEISRRLSEDFSREPKLIWLCRELSDLVSLCKSVQYKDFETSMKAQNYWEMCSFSEAEASRIANE
;
A
#
# COMPACT_ATOMS: atom_id res chain seq x y z
N LEU A 1 11.28 19.89 8.45
CA LEU A 1 10.42 19.77 7.24
C LEU A 1 9.00 20.07 7.67
N SER A 2 8.33 20.94 6.93
CA SER A 2 7.07 21.63 7.31
C SER A 2 6.03 20.70 7.93
N SER A 3 5.42 21.18 9.00
CA SER A 3 4.30 20.63 9.78
C SER A 3 3.00 20.57 8.97
N GLU A 4 2.98 19.83 7.87
CA GLU A 4 1.75 19.50 7.15
C GLU A 4 1.23 18.16 7.66
N VAL A 5 0.04 18.17 8.30
CA VAL A 5 -0.64 16.98 8.88
C VAL A 5 -1.53 16.27 7.84
N TYR A 6 -1.39 16.63 6.56
CA TYR A 6 -2.28 16.19 5.49
C TYR A 6 -1.54 16.07 4.15
N LEU A 7 -2.17 15.38 3.19
CA LEU A 7 -1.69 15.32 1.81
C LEU A 7 -1.65 16.71 1.16
N PRO A 8 -0.69 16.98 0.26
CA PRO A 8 -0.64 18.24 -0.47
C PRO A 8 -1.86 18.39 -1.38
N SER A 9 -2.31 19.63 -1.59
CA SER A 9 -3.45 19.91 -2.48
C SER A 9 -3.12 19.57 -3.94
N PRO A 10 -4.14 19.34 -4.79
CA PRO A 10 -3.94 19.11 -6.22
C PRO A 10 -3.12 20.22 -6.90
N GLU A 11 -3.28 21.48 -6.52
CA GLU A 11 -2.54 22.61 -7.08
C GLU A 11 -1.03 22.49 -6.80
N LYS A 12 -0.63 22.03 -5.61
CA LYS A 12 0.77 21.79 -5.24
C LYS A 12 1.41 20.60 -6.01
N LEU A 13 0.56 19.77 -6.62
CA LEU A 13 0.93 18.57 -7.37
C LEU A 13 0.83 18.75 -8.89
N LYS A 14 0.44 19.93 -9.39
CA LYS A 14 0.41 20.21 -10.83
C LYS A 14 1.78 19.93 -11.46
N MET A 15 1.75 19.30 -12.64
CA MET A 15 2.94 18.92 -13.42
C MET A 15 3.90 17.95 -12.70
N LYS A 16 3.43 17.23 -11.67
CA LYS A 16 4.20 16.18 -10.99
C LYS A 16 3.61 14.80 -11.28
N ILE A 17 4.48 13.80 -11.24
CA ILE A 17 4.10 12.39 -11.27
C ILE A 17 4.29 11.85 -9.84
N ILE A 18 3.30 11.11 -9.35
CA ILE A 18 3.34 10.47 -8.04
C ILE A 18 3.44 8.97 -8.24
N VAL A 19 4.40 8.36 -7.54
CA VAL A 19 4.56 6.90 -7.53
C VAL A 19 3.83 6.34 -6.30
N LYS A 20 2.89 5.43 -6.55
CA LYS A 20 2.26 4.58 -5.53
C LYS A 20 2.97 3.23 -5.51
N GLY A 21 3.25 2.71 -4.31
CA GLY A 21 3.80 1.37 -4.18
C GLY A 21 4.24 1.04 -2.75
N LYS A 22 4.86 -0.14 -2.61
CA LYS A 22 5.49 -0.56 -1.35
C LYS A 22 6.72 0.28 -1.05
N LYS A 23 7.04 0.36 0.24
CA LYS A 23 8.21 1.09 0.76
C LYS A 23 8.95 0.24 1.77
N LEU A 24 10.26 0.14 1.63
CA LEU A 24 11.14 -0.49 2.61
C LEU A 24 11.19 0.34 3.91
N PRO A 25 11.50 -0.28 5.06
CA PRO A 25 11.79 0.45 6.30
C PRO A 25 12.91 1.49 6.10
N CYS A 26 12.75 2.66 6.73
CA CYS A 26 13.70 3.77 6.57
C CYS A 26 15.08 3.48 7.18
N ASP A 27 15.15 2.53 8.12
CA ASP A 27 16.19 2.45 9.15
C ASP A 27 17.28 1.40 8.89
N GLN A 28 17.48 1.02 7.63
CA GLN A 28 18.41 -0.05 7.27
C GLN A 28 19.19 0.37 6.03
N ASP A 29 20.52 0.17 6.06
CA ASP A 29 21.44 0.19 4.91
C ASP A 29 21.17 -1.01 3.97
N ILE A 30 19.89 -1.36 3.78
CA ILE A 30 19.44 -2.39 2.87
C ILE A 30 19.24 -1.80 1.49
N LEU A 31 19.89 -2.44 0.52
CA LEU A 31 19.75 -2.12 -0.89
C LEU A 31 18.47 -2.74 -1.48
N GLU A 32 17.95 -3.78 -0.85
CA GLU A 32 16.73 -4.48 -1.26
C GLU A 32 16.11 -5.24 -0.09
N GLY A 33 14.81 -5.55 -0.19
CA GLY A 33 14.12 -6.36 0.80
C GLY A 33 12.79 -6.91 0.27
N GLU A 34 12.28 -7.93 0.97
CA GLU A 34 10.99 -8.53 0.64
C GLU A 34 9.83 -7.66 1.13
N VAL A 35 8.86 -7.44 0.25
CA VAL A 35 7.60 -6.76 0.55
C VAL A 35 6.44 -7.60 0.05
N THR A 36 5.24 -7.39 0.60
CA THR A 36 4.06 -8.08 0.09
C THR A 36 3.68 -7.59 -1.31
N ASP A 37 3.25 -8.51 -2.16
CA ASP A 37 2.73 -8.23 -3.49
C ASP A 37 1.35 -7.54 -3.37
N GLU A 38 1.08 -6.57 -4.24
CA GLU A 38 -0.16 -5.76 -4.20
C GLU A 38 -1.18 -6.15 -5.28
N ASP A 39 -0.89 -7.22 -6.01
CA ASP A 39 -1.77 -7.69 -7.08
C ASP A 39 -2.99 -8.43 -6.49
N GLU A 40 -4.02 -7.64 -6.19
CA GLU A 40 -5.34 -8.11 -5.70
C GLU A 40 -6.03 -9.07 -6.69
N GLU A 41 -5.78 -8.92 -8.00
CA GLU A 41 -6.38 -9.75 -9.05
C GLU A 41 -5.81 -11.19 -9.00
N ALA A 42 -4.53 -11.29 -8.64
CA ALA A 42 -3.90 -12.57 -8.32
C ALA A 42 -4.41 -13.18 -7.01
N GLU A 43 -4.90 -12.38 -6.04
CA GLU A 43 -5.47 -12.90 -4.78
C GLU A 43 -6.86 -13.52 -4.98
N ILE A 44 -7.75 -12.88 -5.75
CA ILE A 44 -9.08 -13.42 -6.06
C ILE A 44 -8.98 -14.75 -6.81
N SER A 45 -8.08 -14.83 -7.79
CA SER A 45 -7.82 -16.06 -8.54
C SER A 45 -7.34 -17.19 -7.63
N ARG A 46 -6.56 -16.89 -6.58
CA ARG A 46 -6.13 -17.88 -5.56
C ARG A 46 -7.26 -18.33 -4.65
N ARG A 47 -8.19 -17.44 -4.27
CA ARG A 47 -9.37 -17.82 -3.48
C ARG A 47 -10.27 -18.83 -4.22
N LEU A 48 -10.20 -18.87 -5.55
CA LEU A 48 -10.92 -19.83 -6.39
C LEU A 48 -10.17 -21.15 -6.62
N SER A 49 -8.86 -21.21 -6.31
CA SER A 49 -8.05 -22.43 -6.35
C SER A 49 -8.00 -23.12 -4.99
N GLU A 50 -7.97 -24.45 -4.94
CA GLU A 50 -7.97 -25.25 -3.70
C GLU A 50 -6.68 -25.15 -2.85
N ASP A 51 -5.69 -24.36 -3.28
CA ASP A 51 -4.49 -24.05 -2.49
C ASP A 51 -4.78 -22.92 -1.48
N PHE A 52 -5.28 -23.32 -0.31
CA PHE A 52 -5.63 -22.47 0.85
C PHE A 52 -4.45 -21.82 1.58
N SER A 53 -3.29 -21.63 0.95
CA SER A 53 -2.23 -20.83 1.57
C SER A 53 -2.59 -19.35 1.44
N ARG A 54 -3.19 -18.78 2.49
CA ARG A 54 -3.42 -17.33 2.67
C ARG A 54 -2.12 -16.56 2.95
N GLU A 55 -0.97 -17.14 2.60
CA GLU A 55 0.32 -16.52 2.83
C GLU A 55 0.48 -15.39 1.83
N PRO A 56 0.78 -14.16 2.30
CA PRO A 56 0.96 -13.03 1.41
C PRO A 56 2.16 -13.34 0.51
N LYS A 57 1.95 -13.25 -0.80
CA LYS A 57 3.04 -13.40 -1.76
C LYS A 57 4.05 -12.28 -1.52
N LEU A 58 5.33 -12.64 -1.44
CA LEU A 58 6.42 -11.69 -1.28
C LEU A 58 7.08 -11.42 -2.63
N ILE A 59 7.52 -10.18 -2.83
CA ILE A 59 8.31 -9.73 -3.97
C ILE A 59 9.53 -8.95 -3.47
N TRP A 60 10.61 -8.97 -4.25
CA TRP A 60 11.81 -8.19 -3.94
C TRP A 60 11.66 -6.75 -4.42
N LEU A 61 11.92 -5.80 -3.54
CA LEU A 61 11.90 -4.37 -3.82
C LEU A 61 13.29 -3.78 -3.54
N CYS A 62 13.89 -3.13 -4.52
CA CYS A 62 15.13 -2.39 -4.31
C CYS A 62 14.87 -1.00 -3.68
N ARG A 63 15.90 -0.48 -3.03
CA ARG A 63 15.87 0.78 -2.29
C ARG A 63 15.51 1.96 -3.19
N GLU A 64 16.04 2.00 -4.40
CA GLU A 64 15.84 3.08 -5.35
C GLU A 64 14.37 3.23 -5.74
N LEU A 65 13.65 2.12 -5.93
CA LEU A 65 12.21 2.16 -6.21
C LEU A 65 11.40 2.52 -4.96
N SER A 66 11.78 1.97 -3.80
CA SER A 66 11.19 2.32 -2.51
C SER A 66 11.30 3.82 -2.20
N ASP A 67 12.39 4.47 -2.57
CA ASP A 67 12.64 5.88 -2.29
C ASP A 67 11.81 6.82 -3.18
N LEU A 68 11.28 6.35 -4.31
CA LEU A 68 10.32 7.11 -5.13
C LEU A 68 8.95 7.28 -4.44
N VAL A 69 8.58 6.34 -3.57
CA VAL A 69 7.29 6.34 -2.88
C VAL A 69 7.34 7.30 -1.67
N SER A 70 6.51 8.34 -1.70
CA SER A 70 6.47 9.37 -0.65
C SER A 70 5.05 9.65 -0.15
N LEU A 71 4.11 9.94 -1.05
CA LEU A 71 2.76 10.37 -0.71
C LEU A 71 1.71 9.25 -0.75
N CYS A 72 2.03 8.14 -1.42
CA CYS A 72 1.12 7.04 -1.68
C CYS A 72 1.79 5.71 -1.31
N LYS A 73 2.21 5.58 -0.05
CA LYS A 73 2.73 4.30 0.44
C LYS A 73 1.58 3.31 0.49
N SER A 74 1.71 2.23 -0.24
CA SER A 74 0.69 1.21 -0.22
C SER A 74 0.81 0.31 1.01
N VAL A 75 -0.33 0.01 1.64
CA VAL A 75 -0.43 -0.83 2.85
C VAL A 75 -1.61 -1.79 2.71
N GLN A 76 -1.55 -2.92 3.41
CA GLN A 76 -2.67 -3.85 3.48
C GLN A 76 -3.73 -3.32 4.44
N TYR A 77 -4.99 -3.32 4.01
CA TYR A 77 -6.11 -3.01 4.88
C TYR A 77 -6.31 -4.12 5.92
N LYS A 78 -6.59 -3.73 7.17
CA LYS A 78 -6.95 -4.66 8.24
C LYS A 78 -8.43 -4.50 8.60
N ASP A 79 -8.76 -3.34 9.14
CA ASP A 79 -10.10 -2.95 9.55
C ASP A 79 -10.14 -1.43 9.82
N PHE A 80 -11.34 -0.86 9.91
CA PHE A 80 -11.53 0.57 10.13
C PHE A 80 -10.95 1.06 11.47
N GLU A 81 -11.09 0.28 12.54
CA GLU A 81 -10.65 0.68 13.87
C GLU A 81 -9.11 0.84 13.92
N THR A 82 -8.40 -0.14 13.37
CA THR A 82 -6.95 -0.17 13.28
C THR A 82 -6.45 0.91 12.33
N SER A 83 -7.05 1.05 11.15
CA SER A 83 -6.65 2.08 10.18
C SER A 83 -6.85 3.49 10.75
N MET A 84 -7.97 3.76 11.43
CA MET A 84 -8.23 5.08 12.03
C MET A 84 -7.20 5.46 13.10
N LYS A 85 -6.67 4.48 13.86
CA LYS A 85 -5.74 4.72 14.97
C LYS A 85 -4.27 4.79 14.53
N ALA A 86 -3.89 4.00 13.53
CA ALA A 86 -2.48 3.72 13.23
C ALA A 86 -2.05 4.07 11.81
N GLN A 87 -2.98 4.25 10.86
CA GLN A 87 -2.64 4.51 9.47
C GLN A 87 -2.34 5.99 9.26
N ASN A 88 -1.21 6.27 8.63
CA ASN A 88 -0.84 7.64 8.30
C ASN A 88 -1.65 8.13 7.10
N TYR A 89 -1.86 9.44 6.98
CA TYR A 89 -2.64 10.03 5.89
C TYR A 89 -2.03 9.82 4.48
N TRP A 90 -0.76 9.41 4.40
CA TRP A 90 -0.05 9.06 3.15
C TRP A 90 -0.05 7.55 2.85
N GLU A 91 -0.71 6.74 3.68
CA GLU A 91 -0.84 5.30 3.49
C GLU A 91 -2.17 4.98 2.80
N MET A 92 -2.12 4.19 1.73
CA MET A 92 -3.28 3.84 0.91
C MET A 92 -3.48 2.33 0.84
N CYS A 93 -4.73 1.91 1.01
CA CYS A 93 -5.16 0.54 0.75
C CYS A 93 -5.73 0.43 -0.67
N SER A 94 -5.56 -0.73 -1.29
CA SER A 94 -6.27 -1.10 -2.51
C SER A 94 -7.37 -2.10 -2.15
N PHE A 95 -8.44 -2.12 -2.92
CA PHE A 95 -9.53 -3.07 -2.75
C PHE A 95 -9.96 -3.56 -4.12
N SER A 96 -10.24 -4.85 -4.22
CA SER A 96 -11.04 -5.34 -5.34
C SER A 96 -12.47 -4.79 -5.26
N GLU A 97 -13.19 -4.79 -6.38
CA GLU A 97 -14.60 -4.37 -6.40
C GLU A 97 -15.45 -5.17 -5.41
N ALA A 98 -15.23 -6.49 -5.33
CA ALA A 98 -15.95 -7.37 -4.42
C ALA A 98 -15.68 -7.01 -2.95
N GLU A 99 -14.44 -6.69 -2.59
CA GLU A 99 -14.07 -6.30 -1.23
C GLU A 99 -14.54 -4.90 -0.87
N ALA A 100 -14.41 -3.95 -1.79
CA ALA A 100 -14.96 -2.61 -1.62
C ALA A 100 -16.47 -2.66 -1.40
N SER A 101 -17.19 -3.46 -2.18
CA SER A 101 -18.63 -3.68 -2.01
C SER A 101 -18.95 -4.32 -0.66
N ARG A 102 -18.21 -5.35 -0.24
CA ARG A 102 -18.39 -5.98 1.07
C ARG A 102 -18.20 -4.96 2.20
N ILE A 103 -17.09 -4.22 2.20
CA ILE A 103 -16.74 -3.25 3.24
C ILE A 103 -17.72 -2.07 3.27
N ALA A 104 -18.23 -1.63 2.12
CA ALA A 104 -19.21 -0.53 2.05
C ALA A 104 -20.61 -0.92 2.55
N ASN A 105 -20.92 -2.22 2.60
CA ASN A 105 -22.21 -2.75 3.05
C ASN A 105 -22.13 -3.39 4.46
N GLU A 106 -20.97 -3.34 5.13
CA GLU A 106 -20.86 -3.61 6.58
C GLU A 106 -21.51 -2.49 7.41
#